data_AF-A0A920M1Z0-F1
#
_entry.id   AF-A0A920M1Z0-F1
#
_cell.length_a   1.000
_cell.length_b   1.000
_cell.length_c   1.000
_cell.angle_alpha   90.00
_cell.angle_beta   90.00
_cell.angle_gamma   90.00
#
_symmetry.space_group_name_H-M   'P 1'
#
loop_
_entity.id
_entity.type
_entity.pdbx_description
1 polymer ?
#
loop_
_entity_poly.entity_id
_entity_poly.type
_entity_poly.pdbx_seq_one_letter_code
_entity_poly.pdbx_strand_id
1 'polypeptide(L)' 'MIFAILIGASIFSLVFRGIGGDDLIDQIFGALPGGPYTALLIILFGIFIIGFILDFIEICYVIVPLIALLC' A
#
# COMPACT_ATOMS: atom_id res chain seq x y z
N MET A 1 -12.05 -15.05 8.18
CA MET A 1 -11.95 -13.61 7.85
C MET A 1 -10.76 -13.33 6.92
N ILE A 2 -9.57 -13.85 7.22
CA ILE A 2 -8.34 -13.75 6.39
C ILE A 2 -8.50 -14.09 4.89
N PHE A 3 -9.22 -15.16 4.53
CA PHE A 3 -9.42 -15.53 3.12
C PHE A 3 -10.14 -14.46 2.29
N ALA A 4 -11.07 -13.72 2.89
CA ALA A 4 -11.77 -12.64 2.19
C ALA A 4 -10.85 -11.45 1.91
N ILE A 5 -9.96 -11.12 2.86
CA ILE A 5 -8.99 -10.03 2.74
C ILE A 5 -7.95 -10.37 1.65
N LEU A 6 -7.50 -11.63 1.57
CA LEU A 6 -6.60 -12.11 0.52
C LEU A 6 -7.18 -11.95 -0.89
N ILE A 7 -8.45 -12.34 -1.05
CA ILE A 7 -9.17 -12.21 -2.32
C ILE A 7 -9.34 -10.73 -2.68
N GLY A 8 -9.76 -9.90 -1.72
CA GLY A 8 -9.91 -8.46 -1.91
C GLY A 8 -8.62 -7.76 -2.29
N ALA A 9 -7.52 -8.05 -1.58
CA ALA A 9 -6.19 -7.48 -1.85
C ALA A 9 -5.66 -7.89 -3.23
N SER A 10 -5.89 -9.14 -3.63
CA SER A 10 -5.46 -9.65 -4.94
C SER A 10 -6.23 -8.98 -6.08
N ILE A 11 -7.55 -8.84 -5.94
CA ILE A 11 -8.40 -8.17 -6.94
C ILE A 11 -8.07 -6.68 -7.01
N PHE A 12 -7.88 -6.04 -5.86
CA PHE A 12 -7.46 -4.64 -5.78
C PHE A 12 -6.14 -4.42 -6.51
N SER A 13 -5.10 -5.20 -6.22
CA SER A 13 -3.81 -5.12 -6.91
C SER A 13 -3.95 -5.31 -8.44
N LEU A 14 -4.78 -6.27 -8.86
CA LEU A 14 -5.05 -6.53 -10.29
C LEU A 14 -5.71 -5.36 -11.01
N VAL A 15 -6.75 -4.77 -10.41
CA VAL A 15 -7.48 -3.63 -10.99
C VAL A 15 -6.62 -2.38 -10.97
N PHE A 16 -5.89 -2.14 -9.87
CA PHE A 16 -5.01 -0.98 -9.73
C PHE A 16 -3.90 -1.01 -10.79
N ARG A 17 -3.27 -2.18 -10.99
CA ARG A 17 -2.29 -2.38 -12.06
C ARG A 17 -2.91 -2.28 -13.45
N GLY A 18 -4.15 -2.74 -13.63
CA GLY A 18 -4.89 -2.64 -14.88
C GLY A 18 -5.26 -1.20 -15.30
N ILE A 19 -5.34 -0.27 -14.35
CA ILE A 19 -5.66 1.15 -14.58
C ILE A 19 -4.38 2.01 -14.72
N GLY A 20 -3.19 1.42 -14.58
CA GLY A 20 -1.92 2.17 -14.56
C GLY A 20 -1.70 2.89 -13.23
N GLY A 21 -2.12 2.28 -12.12
CA GLY A 21 -1.97 2.85 -10.78
C GLY A 21 -0.52 3.08 -10.36
N ASP A 22 0.42 2.39 -10.98
CA ASP A 22 1.87 2.55 -10.77
C ASP A 22 2.29 4.01 -11.11
N ASP A 23 1.91 4.52 -12.29
CA ASP A 23 2.16 5.91 -12.70
C ASP A 23 1.45 6.94 -11.82
N LEU A 24 0.29 6.57 -11.27
CA LEU A 24 -0.50 7.45 -10.40
C LEU A 24 0.17 7.62 -9.03
N ILE A 25 0.72 6.53 -8.50
CA ILE A 25 1.51 6.51 -7.28
C ILE A 25 2.82 7.26 -7.50
N ASP A 26 3.53 7.03 -8.61
CA ASP A 26 4.77 7.76 -8.93
C ASP A 26 4.57 9.28 -9.02
N GLN A 27 3.46 9.75 -9.60
CA GLN A 27 3.15 11.18 -9.63
C GLN A 27 2.78 11.74 -8.26
N ILE A 28 1.98 11.01 -7.48
CA ILE A 28 1.56 11.45 -6.14
C ILE A 28 2.77 11.52 -5.22
N PHE A 29 3.59 10.48 -5.17
CA PHE A 29 4.76 10.39 -4.29
C PHE A 29 5.99 11.13 -4.82
N GLY A 30 6.15 11.23 -6.14
CA GLY A 30 7.18 12.06 -6.78
C GLY A 30 6.96 13.55 -6.59
N ALA A 31 5.71 13.99 -6.35
CA ALA A 31 5.39 15.37 -6.00
C ALA A 31 5.69 15.73 -4.53
N LEU A 32 6.02 14.76 -3.66
CA LEU A 32 6.37 15.06 -2.27
C LEU A 32 7.81 15.58 -2.13
N PRO A 33 8.02 16.67 -1.36
CA PRO A 33 9.35 17.18 -1.05
C PRO A 33 10.10 16.19 -0.15
N GLY A 34 11.01 15.42 -0.74
CA GLY A 34 11.84 14.42 -0.05
C GLY A 34 11.87 13.04 -0.71
N GLY A 35 11.19 12.86 -1.84
CA GLY A 35 11.33 11.69 -2.70
C GLY A 35 10.95 10.37 -2.00
N PRO A 36 11.58 9.24 -2.38
CA PRO A 36 11.16 7.90 -1.92
C PRO A 36 11.30 7.70 -0.41
N TYR A 37 12.22 8.43 0.25
CA TYR A 37 12.44 8.31 1.69
C TYR A 37 11.29 8.91 2.51
N THR A 38 10.73 10.04 2.08
CA THR A 38 9.57 10.65 2.75
C THR A 38 8.31 9.82 2.53
N ALA A 39 8.13 9.25 1.34
CA ALA A 39 7.05 8.31 1.05
C ALA A 39 7.11 7.09 1.98
N LEU A 40 8.30 6.49 2.13
CA LEU A 40 8.52 5.35 3.02
C LEU A 40 8.24 5.69 4.49
N LEU A 41 8.63 6.88 4.94
CA LEU A 41 8.36 7.34 6.32
C LEU A 41 6.86 7.51 6.60
N ILE A 42 6.12 8.09 5.65
CA ILE A 42 4.66 8.27 5.74
C ILE A 42 3.97 6.91 5.82
N ILE A 43 4.37 5.96 4.97
CA ILE A 43 3.82 4.61 4.97
C ILE A 43 4.11 3.93 6.31
N LEU A 44 5.36 3.94 6.78
CA LEU A 44 5.74 3.35 8.07
C LEU A 44 4.92 3.93 9.23
N PHE A 45 4.69 5.24 9.24
CA PHE A 45 3.90 5.92 10.26
C PHE A 45 2.40 5.59 10.16
N GLY A 46 1.84 5.52 8.95
CA GLY A 46 0.46 5.13 8.71
C GLY A 46 0.19 3.69 9.19
N ILE A 47 1.11 2.77 8.89
CA ILE A 47 1.04 1.37 9.33
C ILE A 47 1.08 1.27 10.85
N PHE A 48 1.94 2.05 11.50
CA PHE A 48 2.05 2.09 12.96
C PHE A 48 0.71 2.49 13.62
N ILE A 49 0.02 3.50 13.07
CA ILE A 49 -1.28 3.92 13.61
C ILE A 49 -2.37 2.88 13.30
N ILE A 50 -2.44 2.35 12.08
CA ILE A 50 -3.46 1.36 11.70
C ILE A 50 -3.25 0.05 12.49
N GLY A 51 -2.01 -0.32 12.82
CA GLY A 51 -1.66 -1.51 13.58
C GLY A 51 -2.06 -1.49 15.05
N PHE A 52 -2.51 -0.36 15.58
CA PHE A 52 -3.16 -0.31 16.88
C PHE A 52 -4.59 -0.86 16.87
N ILE A 53 -5.26 -0.86 15.71
CA ILE A 53 -6.67 -1.25 15.55
C ILE A 53 -6.81 -2.55 14.76
N LEU A 54 -5.95 -2.78 13.76
CA LEU A 54 -5.97 -3.98 12.93
C LEU A 54 -4.94 -5.02 13.40
N ASP A 55 -5.25 -6.30 13.17
CA ASP A 55 -4.35 -7.41 13.47
C ASP A 55 -3.13 -7.43 12.52
N PHE A 56 -2.00 -7.93 13.01
CA PHE A 56 -0.72 -7.95 12.28
C PHE A 56 -0.80 -8.75 10.97
N ILE A 57 -1.64 -9.79 10.89
CA ILE A 57 -1.81 -10.57 9.66
C ILE A 57 -2.58 -9.77 8.61
N GLU A 58 -3.59 -9.00 9.02
CA GLU A 58 -4.43 -8.21 8.13
C GLU A 58 -3.64 -7.06 7.50
N ILE A 59 -2.81 -6.40 8.30
CA ILE A 59 -1.95 -5.31 7.83
C ILE A 59 -0.97 -5.80 6.76
N CYS A 60 -0.28 -6.93 6.98
CA CYS A 60 0.69 -7.48 6.03
C CYS A 60 0.05 -7.74 4.66
N TYR A 61 -1.18 -8.24 4.61
CA TYR A 61 -1.85 -8.54 3.35
C TYR A 61 -2.35 -7.32 2.58
N VAL A 62 -2.60 -6.20 3.25
CA VAL A 62 -2.96 -4.93 2.60
C VAL A 62 -1.72 -4.18 2.10
N ILE A 63 -0.64 -4.21 2.88
CA ILE A 63 0.56 -3.39 2.63
C ILE A 63 1.51 -4.02 1.62
N VAL A 64 1.73 -5.34 1.65
CA VAL A 64 2.61 -6.01 0.69
C VAL A 64 2.25 -5.67 -0.77
N PRO A 65 0.98 -5.76 -1.22
CA PRO A 65 0.63 -5.35 -2.58
C PRO A 65 0.78 -3.85 -2.79
N LEU A 66 0.59 -3.01 -1.76
CA LEU A 66 0.80 -1.56 -1.87
C LEU A 66 2.27 -1.21 -2.12
N ILE A 67 3.20 -1.89 -1.43
CA ILE A 67 4.65 -1.69 -1.61
C ILE A 67 5.11 -2.24 -2.96
N ALA A 68 4.53 -3.37 -3.40
CA ALA A 68 4.84 -3.95 -4.71
C ALA A 68 4.42 -3.06 -5.89
N LEU A 69 3.50 -2.10 -5.68
CA LEU A 69 3.13 -1.07 -6.66
C LEU A 69 4.07 0.16 -6.58
N LEU A 70 4.85 0.30 -5.51
CA LEU A 70 5.73 1.46 -5.25
C LEU A 70 7.19 1.22 -5.72
N CYS A 71 7.55 0.00 -6.10
CA CYS A 71 8.90 -0.42 -6.47
C CYS A 71 8.91 -1.02 -7.87
#